data_AF-Q4SU56-F1
#
_entry.id   AF-Q4SU56-F1
#
_cell.length_a   1.000
_cell.length_b   1.000
_cell.length_c   1.000
_cell.angle_alpha   90.00
_cell.angle_beta   90.00
_cell.angle_gamma   90.00
#
_symmetry.space_group_name_H-M   'P 1'
#
loop_
_entity.id
_entity.type
_entity.pdbx_description
1 polymer ?
#
loop_
_entity_poly.entity_id
_entity_poly.type
_entity_poly.pdbx_seq_one_letter_code
_entity_poly.pdbx_strand_id
1 'polypeptide(L)'
;MLQSLASSSCVRLMQNHKSTCYFASLLLGYVLYLVFGAIIFSSVELPYEDLQRQELRAVKQRFLQENECLSEERLESFLKTALDASSYGVSILNNASVNWNWDFTSSLFFASTVLSTTGE
;
A
#
# COMPACT_ATOMS: atom_id res chain seq x y z
N MET A 1 -12.08 53.72 -9.15
CA MET A 1 -12.39 53.06 -10.44
C MET A 1 -11.14 52.43 -11.09
N LEU A 2 -10.39 51.57 -10.38
CA LEU A 2 -9.15 50.96 -10.92
C LEU A 2 -8.97 49.47 -10.55
N GLN A 3 -10.02 48.78 -10.09
CA GLN A 3 -9.96 47.34 -9.75
C GLN A 3 -10.51 46.43 -10.86
N SER A 4 -11.09 46.97 -11.95
CA SER A 4 -11.83 46.17 -12.94
C SER A 4 -10.98 45.68 -14.13
N LEU A 5 -9.79 46.22 -14.37
CA LEU A 5 -9.01 45.92 -15.58
C LEU A 5 -8.17 44.63 -15.47
N ALA A 6 -7.61 44.34 -14.29
CA ALA A 6 -6.83 43.11 -14.05
C ALA A 6 -7.67 41.83 -14.17
N SER A 7 -8.92 41.88 -13.70
CA SER A 7 -9.87 40.76 -13.82
C SER A 7 -10.22 40.46 -15.28
N SER A 8 -10.21 41.46 -16.17
CA SER A 8 -10.65 41.29 -17.56
C SER A 8 -9.60 40.67 -18.50
N SER A 9 -8.31 40.75 -18.15
CA SER A 9 -7.21 40.16 -18.93
C SER A 9 -6.92 38.73 -18.49
N CYS A 10 -6.97 38.47 -17.18
CA CYS A 10 -6.84 37.13 -16.61
C CYS A 10 -8.02 36.22 -17.03
N VAL A 11 -9.25 36.75 -17.00
CA VAL A 11 -10.45 36.01 -17.46
C VAL A 11 -10.39 35.72 -18.97
N ARG A 12 -9.87 36.64 -19.80
CA ARG A 12 -9.67 36.39 -21.25
C ARG A 12 -8.59 35.36 -21.55
N LEU A 13 -7.49 35.35 -20.79
CA LEU A 13 -6.44 34.34 -20.91
C LEU A 13 -6.97 32.95 -20.49
N MET A 14 -7.71 32.89 -19.38
CA MET A 14 -8.41 31.68 -18.93
C MET A 14 -9.48 31.23 -19.93
N GLN A 15 -10.07 32.15 -20.70
CA GLN A 15 -11.08 31.84 -21.72
C GLN A 15 -10.49 31.17 -22.97
N ASN A 16 -9.27 31.54 -23.36
CA ASN A 16 -8.51 30.88 -24.45
C ASN A 16 -7.90 29.54 -24.02
N HIS A 17 -7.58 29.36 -22.72
CA HIS A 17 -6.99 28.15 -22.14
C HIS A 17 -7.94 27.42 -21.17
N LYS A 18 -9.26 27.50 -21.39
CA LYS A 18 -10.29 26.90 -20.51
C LYS A 18 -9.98 25.45 -20.16
N SER A 19 -9.60 24.65 -21.16
CA SER A 19 -9.24 23.24 -20.98
C SER A 19 -8.07 23.06 -20.02
N THR A 20 -7.01 23.87 -20.17
CA THR A 20 -5.83 23.84 -19.28
C THR A 20 -6.18 24.26 -17.85
N CYS A 21 -7.03 25.29 -17.67
CA CYS A 21 -7.46 25.72 -16.34
C CYS A 21 -8.35 24.66 -15.66
N TYR A 22 -9.26 24.03 -16.40
CA TYR A 22 -10.07 22.92 -15.86
C TYR A 22 -9.19 21.73 -15.47
N PHE A 23 -8.25 21.34 -16.34
CA PHE A 23 -7.30 20.27 -16.03
C PHE A 23 -6.47 20.58 -14.77
N ALA A 24 -5.93 21.80 -14.66
CA ALA A 24 -5.18 22.22 -13.47
C ALA A 24 -6.04 22.18 -12.20
N SER A 25 -7.32 22.60 -12.28
CA SER A 25 -8.24 22.54 -11.14
C SER A 25 -8.58 21.10 -10.73
N LEU A 26 -8.77 20.20 -11.69
CA LEU A 26 -8.99 18.78 -11.44
C LEU A 26 -7.77 18.13 -10.80
N LEU A 27 -6.57 18.45 -11.31
CA LEU A 27 -5.32 17.95 -10.76
C LEU A 27 -5.10 18.44 -9.33
N LEU A 28 -5.38 19.72 -9.07
CA LEU A 28 -5.32 20.26 -7.71
C LEU A 28 -6.31 19.57 -6.77
N GLY A 29 -7.56 19.40 -7.19
CA GLY A 29 -8.59 18.69 -6.43
C GLY A 29 -8.20 17.23 -6.15
N TYR A 30 -7.62 16.55 -7.13
CA TYR A 30 -7.12 15.18 -7.00
C TYR A 30 -5.97 15.08 -5.99
N VAL A 31 -4.99 15.99 -6.06
CA VAL A 31 -3.88 16.03 -5.09
C VAL A 31 -4.40 16.30 -3.68
N LEU A 32 -5.33 17.25 -3.51
CA LEU A 32 -5.95 17.51 -2.21
C LEU A 32 -6.67 16.27 -1.69
N TYR A 33 -7.44 15.58 -2.53
CA TYR A 33 -8.11 14.34 -2.18
C TYR A 33 -7.14 13.26 -1.71
N LEU A 34 -6.01 13.07 -2.41
CA LEU A 34 -4.97 12.13 -1.98
C LEU A 34 -4.34 12.53 -0.63
N VAL A 35 -4.08 13.82 -0.40
CA VAL A 35 -3.54 14.31 0.88
C VAL A 35 -4.52 14.06 2.01
N PHE A 36 -5.82 14.35 1.81
CA PHE A 36 -6.84 14.05 2.81
C PHE A 36 -6.93 12.55 3.09
N GLY A 37 -6.93 11.71 2.04
CA GLY A 37 -6.88 10.27 2.18
C GLY A 37 -5.67 9.81 3.00
N ALA A 38 -4.47 10.31 2.66
CA ALA A 38 -3.23 9.97 3.37
C ALA A 38 -3.27 10.35 4.85
N ILE A 39 -3.81 11.54 5.19
CA ILE A 39 -3.95 11.98 6.58
C ILE A 39 -4.91 11.07 7.33
N ILE A 40 -6.07 10.75 6.76
CA ILE A 40 -7.08 9.89 7.39
C ILE A 40 -6.54 8.48 7.60
N PHE A 41 -6.00 7.84 6.56
CA PHE A 41 -5.45 6.49 6.67
C PHE A 41 -4.26 6.46 7.62
N SER A 42 -3.35 7.44 7.58
CA SER A 42 -2.23 7.49 8.52
C SER A 42 -2.70 7.64 9.96
N SER A 43 -3.68 8.50 10.25
CA SER A 43 -4.16 8.68 11.62
C SER A 43 -4.96 7.48 12.16
N VAL A 44 -5.62 6.73 11.27
CA VAL A 44 -6.36 5.52 11.65
C VAL A 44 -5.43 4.31 11.79
N GLU A 45 -4.56 4.04 10.81
CA GLU A 45 -3.78 2.79 10.74
C GLU A 45 -2.52 2.81 11.61
N LEU A 46 -1.87 3.97 11.79
CA LEU A 46 -0.62 4.08 12.56
C LEU A 46 -0.70 3.51 14.00
N PRO A 47 -1.75 3.77 14.81
CA PRO A 47 -1.84 3.16 16.15
C PRO A 47 -2.00 1.64 16.12
N TYR A 48 -2.69 1.09 15.12
CA TYR A 48 -2.81 -0.37 14.97
C TYR A 48 -1.49 -0.99 14.53
N GLU A 49 -0.78 -0.34 13.60
CA GLU A 49 0.57 -0.76 13.19
C GLU A 49 1.53 -0.78 14.39
N ASP A 50 1.51 0.25 15.24
CA ASP A 50 2.36 0.31 16.43
C ASP A 50 2.05 -0.81 17.42
N LEU A 51 0.78 -1.14 17.64
CA LEU A 51 0.38 -2.25 18.50
C LEU A 51 0.89 -3.59 17.95
N GLN A 52 0.66 -3.86 16.66
CA GLN A 52 1.13 -5.09 16.01
C GLN A 52 2.64 -5.21 16.04
N ARG A 53 3.38 -4.11 15.83
CA ARG A 53 4.85 -4.07 15.94
C ARG A 53 5.31 -4.40 17.36
N GLN A 54 4.62 -3.90 18.38
CA GLN A 54 4.96 -4.19 19.79
C GLN A 54 4.70 -5.67 20.13
N GLU A 55 3.55 -6.20 19.73
CA GLU A 55 3.22 -7.61 19.93
C GLU A 55 4.23 -8.53 19.24
N LEU A 56 4.58 -8.23 17.98
CA LEU A 56 5.57 -9.00 17.22
C LEU A 56 6.94 -9.00 17.90
N ARG A 57 7.40 -7.84 18.40
CA ARG A 57 8.65 -7.75 19.16
C ARG A 57 8.58 -8.55 20.46
N ALA A 58 7.47 -8.48 21.17
CA ALA A 58 7.27 -9.23 22.42
C ALA A 58 7.31 -10.74 22.17
N VAL A 59 6.64 -11.22 21.11
CA VAL A 59 6.68 -12.64 20.71
C VAL A 59 8.08 -13.07 20.31
N LYS A 60 8.78 -12.28 19.47
CA LYS A 60 10.17 -12.55 19.08
C LYS A 60 11.08 -12.66 20.30
N GLN A 61 10.97 -11.72 21.25
CA GLN A 61 11.80 -11.71 22.45
C GLN A 61 11.51 -12.92 23.35
N ARG A 62 10.22 -13.27 23.57
CA ARG A 62 9.84 -14.47 24.33
C ARG A 62 10.41 -15.73 23.69
N PHE A 63 10.32 -15.87 22.37
CA PHE A 63 10.85 -17.01 21.64
C PHE A 63 12.37 -17.16 21.79
N LEU A 64 13.11 -16.04 21.73
CA LEU A 64 14.57 -16.05 21.95
C LEU A 64 14.92 -16.38 23.42
N GLN A 65 14.13 -15.93 24.39
CA GLN A 65 14.33 -16.26 25.80
C GLN A 65 14.07 -17.74 26.10
N GLU A 66 13.07 -18.34 25.46
CA GLU A 66 12.76 -19.77 25.59
C GLU A 66 13.80 -20.66 24.89
N ASN A 67 14.58 -20.11 23.95
CA ASN A 67 15.52 -20.85 23.11
C ASN A 67 16.92 -20.21 23.14
N GLU A 68 17.65 -20.33 24.25
CA GLU A 68 19.00 -19.77 24.42
C GLU A 68 20.03 -20.25 23.37
N CYS A 69 19.79 -21.40 22.73
CA CYS A 69 20.65 -21.95 21.68
C CYS A 69 20.54 -21.21 20.32
N LEU A 70 19.53 -20.35 20.16
CA LEU A 70 19.21 -19.65 18.92
C LEU A 70 19.64 -18.18 19.01
N SER A 71 20.52 -17.76 18.11
CA SER A 71 20.90 -16.35 17.99
C SER A 71 19.82 -15.58 17.23
N GLU A 72 19.63 -14.31 17.60
CA GLU A 72 18.69 -13.40 16.95
C GLU A 72 18.92 -13.32 15.43
N GLU A 73 20.18 -13.23 15.00
CA GLU A 73 20.57 -13.18 13.59
C GLU A 73 20.12 -14.43 12.80
N ARG A 74 20.19 -15.61 13.42
CA ARG A 74 19.77 -16.87 12.78
C ARG A 74 18.25 -16.92 12.65
N LEU A 75 17.53 -16.45 13.66
CA LEU A 75 16.08 -16.34 13.62
C LEU A 75 15.63 -15.35 12.54
N GLU A 76 16.24 -14.17 12.46
CA GLU A 76 15.92 -13.18 11.43
C GLU A 76 16.23 -13.68 10.02
N SER A 77 17.36 -14.37 9.83
CA SER A 77 17.71 -14.98 8.55
C SER A 77 16.65 -16.00 8.11
N PHE A 78 16.22 -16.87 9.03
CA PHE A 78 15.14 -17.82 8.77
C PHE A 78 13.81 -17.11 8.45
N LEU A 79 13.41 -16.11 9.24
CA LEU A 79 12.19 -15.33 9.00
C LEU A 79 12.23 -14.63 7.63
N LYS A 80 13.39 -14.12 7.23
CA LYS A 80 13.55 -13.47 5.92
C LYS A 80 13.31 -14.45 4.78
N THR A 81 13.94 -15.62 4.82
CA THR A 81 13.69 -16.67 3.82
C THR A 81 12.25 -17.15 3.83
N ALA A 82 11.64 -17.23 5.02
CA ALA A 82 10.26 -17.61 5.19
C ALA A 82 9.28 -16.60 4.57
N LEU A 83 9.48 -15.32 4.85
CA LEU A 83 8.68 -14.23 4.28
C LEU A 83 8.87 -14.10 2.77
N ASP A 84 10.09 -14.32 2.27
CA ASP A 84 10.38 -14.34 0.84
C ASP A 84 9.59 -15.46 0.15
N ALA A 85 9.66 -16.70 0.67
CA ALA A 85 8.87 -17.82 0.17
C ALA A 85 7.34 -17.54 0.23
N SER A 86 6.87 -16.91 1.32
CA SER A 86 5.47 -16.51 1.47
C SER A 86 5.04 -15.46 0.45
N SER A 87 5.93 -14.56 0.02
CA SER A 87 5.64 -13.58 -1.03
C SER A 87 5.40 -14.23 -2.40
N TYR A 88 5.98 -15.42 -2.63
CA TYR A 88 5.68 -16.26 -3.79
C TYR A 88 4.46 -17.17 -3.57
N GLY A 89 3.71 -16.96 -2.48
CA GLY A 89 2.51 -17.72 -2.15
C GLY A 89 2.77 -19.09 -1.53
N VAL A 90 4.00 -19.39 -1.12
CA VAL A 90 4.35 -20.67 -0.49
C VAL A 90 4.18 -20.57 1.02
N SER A 91 3.20 -21.30 1.57
CA SER A 91 2.98 -21.37 3.03
C SER A 91 3.94 -22.35 3.70
N ILE A 92 4.48 -21.94 4.85
CA ILE A 92 5.45 -22.71 5.65
C ILE A 92 4.75 -23.51 6.76
N LEU A 93 3.47 -23.24 6.99
CA LEU A 93 2.68 -23.92 8.00
C LEU A 93 2.36 -25.34 7.49
N ASN A 94 2.87 -26.34 8.21
CA ASN A 94 2.93 -27.78 7.87
C ASN A 94 1.57 -28.46 7.57
N ASN A 95 0.45 -27.73 7.64
CA ASN A 95 -0.90 -28.23 7.35
C ASN A 95 -1.51 -27.65 6.05
N ALA A 96 -0.73 -26.91 5.25
CA ALA A 96 -1.12 -26.45 3.92
C ALA A 96 -0.64 -27.38 2.80
N SER A 97 -0.51 -28.68 3.08
CA SER A 97 -0.19 -29.65 2.05
C SER A 97 -1.39 -29.73 1.08
N VAL A 98 -1.10 -29.45 -0.19
CA VAL A 98 -2.00 -29.62 -1.35
C VAL A 98 -2.96 -28.45 -1.65
N ASN A 99 -2.45 -27.22 -1.74
CA ASN A 99 -3.06 -26.26 -2.66
C ASN A 99 -1.94 -25.57 -3.46
N TRP A 100 -1.85 -25.88 -4.75
CA TRP A 100 -0.85 -25.30 -5.64
C TRP A 100 -1.37 -23.93 -6.09
N ASN A 101 -0.70 -22.83 -5.74
CA ASN A 101 -1.13 -21.49 -6.17
C ASN A 101 -1.22 -21.32 -7.71
N TRP A 102 -0.57 -22.21 -8.46
CA TRP A 102 -0.57 -22.23 -9.92
C TRP A 102 -1.30 -23.45 -10.51
N ASP A 103 -2.35 -23.94 -9.84
CA ASP A 103 -3.29 -24.85 -10.49
C ASP A 103 -4.12 -24.11 -11.56
N PHE A 104 -4.80 -24.85 -12.42
CA PHE A 104 -5.57 -24.27 -13.53
C PHE A 104 -6.64 -23.27 -13.05
N THR A 105 -7.31 -23.54 -11.93
CA THR A 105 -8.39 -22.68 -11.42
C THR A 105 -7.83 -21.37 -10.86
N SER A 106 -6.78 -21.41 -10.04
CA SER A 106 -6.12 -20.20 -9.54
C SER A 106 -5.47 -19.39 -10.66
N SER A 107 -4.87 -20.06 -11.65
CA SER A 107 -4.26 -19.39 -12.82
C SER A 107 -5.30 -18.69 -13.70
N LEU A 108 -6.49 -19.29 -13.89
CA LEU A 108 -7.59 -18.68 -14.62
C LEU A 108 -8.13 -17.44 -13.89
N PHE A 109 -8.27 -17.52 -12.56
CA PHE A 109 -8.67 -16.38 -11.75
C PHE A 109 -7.65 -15.23 -11.84
N PHE A 110 -6.36 -15.53 -11.69
CA PHE A 110 -5.29 -14.55 -11.86
C PHE A 110 -5.33 -13.89 -13.24
N ALA A 111 -5.51 -14.66 -14.32
CA ALA A 111 -5.64 -14.08 -15.66
C ALA A 111 -6.84 -13.13 -15.76
N SER A 112 -7.95 -13.45 -15.10
CA SER A 112 -9.14 -12.58 -15.04
C SER A 112 -8.90 -11.30 -14.25
N THR A 113 -8.18 -11.34 -13.13
CA THR A 113 -7.88 -10.14 -12.31
C THR A 113 -6.89 -9.21 -13.02
N VAL A 114 -5.94 -9.77 -13.78
CA VAL A 114 -5.04 -9.02 -14.66
C VAL A 114 -5.82 -8.33 -15.79
N LEU A 115 -6.69 -9.07 -16.50
CA LEU A 115 -7.50 -8.52 -17.60
C LEU A 115 -8.49 -7.44 -17.14
N SER A 116 -9.05 -7.59 -15.94
CA SER A 116 -9.98 -6.62 -15.35
C SER A 116 -9.29 -5.44 -14.67
N THR A 117 -7.95 -5.38 -14.66
CA THR A 117 -7.15 -4.36 -13.94
C THR A 117 -7.40 -4.30 -12.43
N THR A 118 -7.95 -5.38 -11.87
CA THR A 118 -8.17 -5.49 -10.41
C THR A 118 -6.82 -5.66 -9.70
N GLY A 119 -5.99 -6.58 -10.20
CA GLY A 119 -4.70 -6.93 -9.59
C GLY A 119 -4.87 -7.61 -8.23
N GLU A 120 -4.50 -8.89 -8.15
CA GLU A 120 -4.27 -9.60 -6.88
C GLU A 120 -2.77 -9.75 -6.67
#